data_AF-A0A960YZ40-F1
#
_entry.id   AF-A0A960YZ40-F1
#
_cell.length_a   1.000
_cell.length_b   1.000
_cell.length_c   1.000
_cell.angle_alpha   90.00
_cell.angle_beta   90.00
_cell.angle_gamma   90.00
#
_symmetry.space_group_name_H-M   'P 1'
#
loop_
_entity.id
_entity.type
_entity.pdbx_description
1 polymer ?
#
loop_
_entity_poly.entity_id
_entity_poly.type
_entity_poly.pdbx_seq_one_letter_code
_entity_poly.pdbx_strand_id
1 'polypeptide(L)'
;MSLSQDWLTLFKPYQNKYVISVKSKNNHLFKEGFTTEYKTINERLTNELIEKALKGKKSVHAFSSFITKTLGFDIDDHSGSFEKGISPEAIKLYNYLVSELQCYPSFTFQSNRGLHCYYFLAYPIHSDLILFEANKKIRSIRSIEILPTPNHSLKIDPLENNLNPRTLEKEKVDFKNLTIYFPHELFGSEMTPNEYKLEKEKKKKEGIERARNTFSINRIEKLESEIMPILPTTSNDKYLQLIPAYYHSGLSELESLNRFKNLLWQSGYYRRGGKISEKQIGGKIRSSYRTFKRNESKSTFTGSYKNLELNLYDRQRIETLLLSSPFKRRNKQVTFFLEKLFGWINYHEEMSPREKSLWDWFHKGYLQKRKMDFIPLPKVIMESWNSRYYEIVEWLEDIKFILEKTNYQFGIEGNGKCRYFRFSKLIESRTDYVREFLGLLENSGMTLRQLGEKLGVHHSTISYWKNGKRGLSQGLAQSMLTKVKQ
;
A
#
# COMPACT_ATOMS: atom_id res chain seq x y z
N MET A 1 -9.85 -30.12 29.00
CA MET A 1 -10.15 -29.58 27.65
C MET A 1 -9.91 -30.69 26.63
N SER A 2 -10.55 -30.67 25.46
CA SER A 2 -10.25 -31.65 24.41
C SER A 2 -8.89 -31.35 23.78
N LEU A 3 -8.17 -32.38 23.30
CA LEU A 3 -6.86 -32.23 22.63
C LEU A 3 -6.89 -31.23 21.46
N SER A 4 -8.01 -31.19 20.74
CA SER A 4 -8.26 -30.21 19.68
C SER A 4 -8.32 -28.78 20.18
N GLN A 5 -8.90 -28.54 21.35
CA GLN A 5 -9.04 -27.22 21.93
C GLN A 5 -7.70 -26.69 22.45
N ASP A 6 -6.90 -27.55 23.08
CA ASP A 6 -5.56 -27.19 23.55
C ASP A 6 -4.66 -26.82 22.36
N TRP A 7 -4.68 -27.65 21.30
CA TRP A 7 -3.93 -27.39 20.07
C TRP A 7 -4.37 -26.09 19.38
N LEU A 8 -5.68 -25.85 19.25
CA LEU A 8 -6.21 -24.61 18.66
C LEU A 8 -5.81 -23.36 19.44
N THR A 9 -5.78 -23.45 20.77
CA THR A 9 -5.44 -22.33 21.65
C THR A 9 -3.99 -21.91 21.49
N LEU A 10 -3.09 -22.88 21.30
CA LEU A 10 -1.66 -22.66 21.12
C LEU A 10 -1.32 -22.25 19.68
N PHE A 11 -1.67 -23.09 18.70
CA PHE A 11 -1.22 -22.92 17.33
C PHE A 11 -1.98 -21.81 16.58
N LYS A 12 -3.23 -21.52 16.97
CA LYS A 12 -4.13 -20.51 16.38
C LYS A 12 -4.04 -20.43 14.84
N PRO A 13 -4.26 -21.56 14.14
CA PRO A 13 -4.17 -21.58 12.69
C PRO A 13 -5.26 -20.71 12.05
N TYR A 14 -5.08 -20.41 10.77
CA TYR A 14 -6.16 -19.89 9.96
C TYR A 14 -7.22 -20.98 9.75
N GLN A 15 -8.44 -20.73 10.21
CA GLN A 15 -9.48 -21.77 10.22
C GLN A 15 -10.23 -21.89 8.89
N ASN A 16 -10.29 -20.86 8.03
CA ASN A 16 -11.18 -20.90 6.85
C ASN A 16 -10.54 -21.54 5.60
N LYS A 17 -9.42 -22.25 5.77
CA LYS A 17 -8.71 -22.93 4.70
C LYS A 17 -7.78 -23.99 5.28
N TYR A 18 -7.69 -25.16 4.65
CA TYR A 18 -6.76 -26.23 5.01
C TYR A 18 -6.42 -27.11 3.80
N VAL A 19 -5.39 -27.95 3.92
CA VAL A 19 -5.06 -28.97 2.92
C VAL A 19 -5.29 -30.35 3.51
N ILE A 20 -5.81 -31.30 2.72
CA ILE A 20 -6.12 -32.65 3.18
C ILE A 20 -5.70 -33.70 2.15
N SER A 21 -5.21 -34.83 2.65
CA SER A 21 -4.96 -36.00 1.81
C SER A 21 -6.28 -36.68 1.43
N VAL A 22 -6.52 -36.87 0.14
CA VAL A 22 -7.64 -37.61 -0.44
C VAL A 22 -7.08 -38.80 -1.20
N LYS A 23 -7.61 -40.00 -0.94
CA LYS A 23 -7.29 -41.17 -1.76
C LYS A 23 -8.06 -41.07 -3.07
N SER A 24 -7.35 -40.94 -4.18
CA SER A 24 -7.90 -40.92 -5.53
C SER A 24 -7.66 -42.29 -6.17
N LYS A 25 -8.64 -42.81 -6.92
CA LYS A 25 -8.43 -44.01 -7.74
C LYS A 25 -7.68 -43.59 -9.00
N ASN A 26 -6.49 -44.14 -9.23
CA ASN A 26 -5.80 -43.97 -10.50
C ASN A 26 -6.50 -44.84 -11.56
N ASN A 27 -7.12 -44.21 -12.55
CA ASN A 27 -7.58 -44.89 -13.77
C ASN A 27 -6.53 -44.75 -14.88
N HIS A 28 -5.28 -45.13 -14.61
CA HIS A 28 -4.27 -45.27 -15.67
C HIS A 28 -4.29 -46.70 -16.21
N LEU A 29 -4.30 -46.85 -17.53
CA LEU A 29 -4.50 -48.08 -18.33
C LEU A 29 -3.68 -49.33 -17.91
N PHE A 30 -2.70 -49.22 -17.02
CA PHE A 30 -1.81 -50.34 -16.63
C PHE A 30 -1.46 -50.44 -15.14
N LYS A 31 -2.07 -49.65 -14.23
CA LYS A 31 -1.86 -49.81 -12.76
C LYS A 31 -3.12 -49.45 -11.98
N GLU A 32 -3.85 -50.46 -11.50
CA GLU A 32 -4.85 -50.26 -10.45
C GLU A 32 -4.15 -49.91 -9.13
N GLY A 33 -4.50 -48.77 -8.56
CA GLY A 33 -3.93 -48.32 -7.28
C GLY A 33 -4.59 -47.04 -6.78
N PHE A 34 -4.40 -46.74 -5.50
CA PHE A 34 -4.80 -45.47 -4.92
C PHE A 34 -3.60 -44.54 -4.84
N THR A 35 -3.71 -43.35 -5.43
CA THR A 35 -2.78 -42.26 -5.21
C THR A 35 -3.28 -41.37 -4.08
N THR A 36 -2.34 -40.84 -3.29
CA THR A 36 -2.68 -39.81 -2.30
C THR A 36 -2.54 -38.46 -2.96
N GLU A 37 -3.66 -37.80 -3.20
CA GLU A 37 -3.70 -36.42 -3.68
C GLU A 37 -3.89 -35.47 -2.50
N TYR A 38 -3.22 -34.32 -2.53
CA TYR A 38 -3.43 -33.26 -1.56
C TYR A 38 -4.34 -32.18 -2.17
N LYS A 39 -5.47 -31.92 -1.53
CA LYS A 39 -6.44 -30.92 -2.00
C LYS A 39 -6.58 -29.78 -0.99
N THR A 40 -6.56 -28.56 -1.49
CA THR A 40 -6.86 -27.36 -0.70
C THR A 40 -8.37 -27.18 -0.61
N ILE A 41 -8.90 -27.05 0.61
CA ILE A 41 -10.31 -26.84 0.90
C ILE A 41 -10.48 -25.44 1.50
N ASN A 42 -11.39 -24.65 0.96
CA ASN A 42 -11.71 -23.29 1.44
C ASN A 42 -12.91 -23.31 2.39
N GLU A 43 -12.85 -24.17 3.40
CA GLU A 43 -13.89 -24.33 4.42
C GLU A 43 -13.26 -24.28 5.82
N ARG A 44 -14.12 -24.24 6.84
CA ARG A 44 -13.67 -24.21 8.23
C ARG A 44 -12.98 -25.52 8.62
N LEU A 45 -11.73 -25.45 9.07
CA LEU A 45 -11.00 -26.53 9.72
C LEU A 45 -11.69 -26.87 11.06
N THR A 46 -12.39 -28.00 11.09
CA THR A 46 -13.21 -28.41 12.24
C THR A 46 -12.37 -29.10 13.32
N ASN A 47 -12.85 -29.05 14.57
CA ASN A 47 -12.21 -29.74 15.70
C ASN A 47 -12.06 -31.24 15.43
N GLU A 48 -13.07 -31.87 14.81
CA GLU A 48 -13.03 -33.30 14.46
C GLU A 48 -11.87 -33.64 13.49
N LEU A 49 -11.64 -32.79 12.49
CA LEU A 49 -10.52 -32.98 11.54
C LEU A 49 -9.18 -32.80 12.25
N ILE A 50 -9.07 -31.82 13.15
CA ILE A 50 -7.88 -31.61 13.97
C ILE A 50 -7.62 -32.86 14.83
N GLU A 51 -8.62 -33.39 15.53
CA GLU A 51 -8.45 -34.61 16.33
C GLU A 51 -8.06 -35.82 15.51
N LYS A 52 -8.63 -35.97 14.31
CA LYS A 52 -8.24 -37.05 13.39
C LYS A 52 -6.78 -36.90 12.96
N ALA A 53 -6.31 -35.68 12.74
CA ALA A 53 -4.91 -35.41 12.39
C ALA A 53 -3.95 -35.68 13.55
N LEU A 54 -4.26 -35.16 14.75
CA LEU A 54 -3.48 -35.36 15.97
C LEU A 54 -3.36 -36.83 16.38
N LYS A 55 -4.35 -37.66 16.00
CA LYS A 55 -4.35 -39.13 16.20
C LYS A 55 -3.74 -39.91 15.03
N GLY A 56 -3.16 -39.24 14.02
CA GLY A 56 -2.58 -39.88 12.84
C GLY A 56 -3.57 -40.55 11.90
N LYS A 57 -4.88 -40.35 12.07
CA LYS A 57 -5.94 -40.99 11.27
C LYS A 57 -6.17 -40.32 9.92
N LYS A 58 -5.75 -39.05 9.76
CA LYS A 58 -5.91 -38.28 8.52
C LYS A 58 -4.79 -37.28 8.35
N SER A 59 -4.23 -37.13 7.15
CA SER A 59 -3.24 -36.07 6.90
C SER A 59 -3.96 -34.77 6.62
N VAL A 60 -3.85 -33.82 7.56
CA VAL A 60 -4.41 -32.48 7.47
C VAL A 60 -3.28 -31.49 7.65
N HIS A 61 -3.23 -30.46 6.83
CA HIS A 61 -2.24 -29.39 6.93
C HIS A 61 -2.97 -28.06 7.15
N ALA A 62 -2.43 -27.25 8.07
CA ALA A 62 -2.99 -25.98 8.47
C ALA A 62 -2.14 -24.82 7.97
N PHE A 63 -2.79 -23.69 7.68
CA PHE A 63 -2.13 -22.43 7.38
C PHE A 63 -1.98 -21.59 8.65
N SER A 64 -0.97 -20.74 8.72
CA SER A 64 -0.91 -19.74 9.78
C SER A 64 -1.92 -18.62 9.49
N SER A 65 -2.49 -18.02 10.54
CA SER A 65 -3.17 -16.73 10.39
C SER A 65 -2.17 -15.61 10.02
N PHE A 66 -2.65 -14.45 9.56
CA PHE A 66 -1.80 -13.28 9.30
C PHE A 66 -1.25 -12.64 10.57
N ILE A 67 -1.86 -12.92 11.72
CA ILE A 67 -1.41 -12.51 13.04
C ILE A 67 -1.25 -13.79 13.85
N THR A 68 -0.03 -14.29 13.93
CA THR A 68 0.29 -15.61 14.48
C THR A 68 1.04 -15.49 15.80
N LYS A 69 0.84 -16.48 16.69
CA LYS A 69 1.67 -16.71 17.88
C LYS A 69 2.67 -17.84 17.69
N THR A 70 2.76 -18.37 16.48
CA THR A 70 3.53 -19.57 16.18
C THR A 70 4.47 -19.27 15.03
N LEU A 71 5.74 -19.53 15.24
CA LEU A 71 6.76 -19.62 14.21
C LEU A 71 7.10 -21.09 14.04
N GLY A 72 6.91 -21.64 12.86
CA GLY A 72 7.31 -23.01 12.56
C GLY A 72 8.41 -23.07 11.51
N PHE A 73 9.19 -24.15 11.57
CA PHE A 73 10.22 -24.49 10.60
C PHE A 73 10.01 -25.94 10.17
N ASP A 74 10.00 -26.14 8.86
CA ASP A 74 10.00 -27.45 8.22
C ASP A 74 11.43 -27.77 7.76
N ILE A 75 11.98 -28.84 8.32
CA ILE A 75 13.33 -29.31 8.06
C ILE A 75 13.22 -30.66 7.36
N ASP A 76 13.33 -30.63 6.04
CA ASP A 76 13.19 -31.80 5.18
C ASP A 76 14.56 -32.28 4.67
N ASP A 77 14.72 -33.61 4.61
CA ASP A 77 15.82 -34.23 3.90
C ASP A 77 15.44 -34.49 2.43
N HIS A 78 16.08 -33.75 1.52
CA HIS A 78 15.90 -33.90 0.08
C HIS A 78 16.93 -34.84 -0.58
N SER A 79 17.80 -35.50 0.20
CA SER A 79 18.86 -36.37 -0.33
C SER A 79 18.36 -37.68 -0.96
N GLY A 80 17.07 -37.99 -0.86
CA GLY A 80 16.42 -39.09 -1.59
C GLY A 80 16.63 -40.48 -0.99
N SER A 81 17.45 -40.61 0.06
CA SER A 81 17.54 -41.84 0.87
C SER A 81 16.47 -41.81 1.97
N PHE A 82 15.30 -42.38 1.68
CA PHE A 82 14.21 -42.54 2.67
C PHE A 82 14.56 -43.64 3.67
N GLU A 83 15.52 -43.40 4.56
CA GLU A 83 15.65 -44.22 5.76
C GLU A 83 14.51 -43.88 6.74
N LYS A 84 13.91 -44.90 7.35
CA LYS A 84 12.89 -44.70 8.40
C LYS A 84 13.56 -44.06 9.61
N GLY A 85 13.38 -42.76 9.82
CA GLY A 85 13.96 -42.06 10.96
C GLY A 85 14.17 -40.58 10.70
N ILE A 86 14.83 -39.91 11.65
CA ILE A 86 15.35 -38.56 11.46
C ILE A 86 16.72 -38.73 10.83
N SER A 87 16.93 -38.20 9.63
CA SER A 87 18.22 -38.37 8.96
C SER A 87 19.34 -37.55 9.64
N PRO A 88 20.61 -37.96 9.50
CA PRO A 88 21.73 -37.19 10.02
C PRO A 88 21.77 -35.73 9.50
N GLU A 89 21.35 -35.51 8.25
CA GLU A 89 21.28 -34.16 7.68
C GLU A 89 20.17 -33.32 8.32
N ALA A 90 18.99 -33.90 8.56
CA ALA A 90 17.92 -33.21 9.29
C ALA A 90 18.35 -32.82 10.71
N ILE A 91 19.09 -33.70 11.41
CA ILE A 91 19.67 -33.40 12.74
C ILE A 91 20.70 -32.26 12.65
N LYS A 92 21.54 -32.25 11.62
CA LYS A 92 22.52 -31.19 11.40
C LYS A 92 21.86 -29.84 11.15
N LEU A 93 20.83 -29.80 10.29
CA LEU A 93 20.04 -28.59 10.01
C LEU A 93 19.30 -28.11 11.26
N TYR A 94 18.74 -29.04 12.04
CA TYR A 94 18.13 -28.76 13.34
C TYR A 94 19.10 -28.09 14.31
N ASN A 95 20.30 -28.66 14.49
CA ASN A 95 21.31 -28.10 15.38
C ASN A 95 21.77 -26.70 14.91
N TYR A 96 21.86 -26.49 13.59
CA TYR A 96 22.17 -25.18 13.04
C TYR A 96 21.05 -24.16 13.33
N LEU A 97 19.78 -24.55 13.14
CA LEU A 97 18.64 -23.71 13.49
C LEU A 97 18.66 -23.30 14.97
N VAL A 98 18.87 -24.26 15.88
CA VAL A 98 18.99 -24.02 17.32
C VAL A 98 20.15 -23.09 17.63
N SER A 99 21.29 -23.25 16.93
CA SER A 99 22.46 -22.38 17.11
C SER A 99 22.20 -20.94 16.65
N GLU A 100 21.51 -20.74 15.52
CA GLU A 100 21.22 -19.40 14.98
C GLU A 100 20.19 -18.63 15.83
N LEU A 101 19.19 -19.34 16.36
CA LEU A 101 18.17 -18.77 17.24
C LEU A 101 18.59 -18.76 18.72
N GLN A 102 19.68 -19.44 19.08
CA GLN A 102 20.21 -19.58 20.44
C GLN A 102 19.19 -20.12 21.46
N CYS A 103 18.21 -20.89 21.00
CA CYS A 103 17.16 -21.47 21.82
C CYS A 103 16.60 -22.74 21.17
N TYR A 104 16.00 -23.61 22.00
CA TYR A 104 15.36 -24.83 21.52
C TYR A 104 13.89 -24.57 21.14
N PRO A 105 13.31 -25.29 20.15
CA PRO A 105 11.88 -25.20 19.86
C PRO A 105 11.02 -25.48 21.09
N SER A 106 9.83 -24.89 21.13
CA SER A 106 8.78 -25.23 22.10
C SER A 106 8.22 -26.63 21.84
N PHE A 107 8.10 -27.01 20.57
CA PHE A 107 7.77 -28.37 20.13
C PHE A 107 8.64 -28.79 18.96
N THR A 108 8.94 -30.09 18.91
CA THR A 108 9.58 -30.73 17.76
C THR A 108 8.82 -32.01 17.45
N PHE A 109 8.37 -32.17 16.20
CA PHE A 109 7.69 -33.36 15.73
C PHE A 109 8.50 -34.05 14.65
N GLN A 110 8.54 -35.38 14.69
CA GLN A 110 9.04 -36.18 13.59
C GLN A 110 8.06 -36.13 12.41
N SER A 111 8.52 -35.60 11.28
CA SER A 111 7.80 -35.62 10.02
C SER A 111 8.17 -36.88 9.21
N ASN A 112 7.54 -37.07 8.05
CA ASN A 112 7.88 -38.20 7.18
C ASN A 112 9.27 -38.06 6.53
N ARG A 113 9.78 -36.83 6.42
CA ARG A 113 11.00 -36.47 5.69
C ARG A 113 12.04 -35.76 6.55
N GLY A 114 11.72 -35.48 7.80
CA GLY A 114 12.63 -34.84 8.75
C GLY A 114 11.88 -34.37 10.00
N LEU A 115 11.87 -33.06 10.25
CA LEU A 115 11.40 -32.46 11.50
C LEU A 115 10.53 -31.22 11.26
N HIS A 116 9.44 -31.11 12.02
CA HIS A 116 8.72 -29.84 12.17
C HIS A 116 9.01 -29.26 13.55
N CYS A 117 9.56 -28.05 13.58
CA CYS A 117 9.94 -27.35 14.80
C CYS A 117 9.04 -26.13 15.00
N TYR A 118 8.52 -25.92 16.20
CA TYR A 118 7.62 -24.81 16.52
C TYR A 118 8.13 -23.99 17.71
N TYR A 119 8.16 -22.68 17.56
CA TYR A 119 8.45 -21.70 18.60
C TYR A 119 7.17 -20.89 18.88
N PHE A 120 6.68 -20.93 20.12
CA PHE A 120 5.52 -20.14 20.52
C PHE A 120 5.91 -18.78 21.07
N LEU A 121 5.15 -17.76 20.69
CA LEU A 121 5.42 -16.37 20.97
C LEU A 121 4.49 -15.86 22.09
N ALA A 122 5.05 -15.09 23.02
CA ALA A 122 4.32 -14.50 24.14
C ALA A 122 3.12 -13.67 23.68
N TYR A 123 3.29 -12.90 22.61
CA TYR A 123 2.27 -12.08 21.98
C TYR A 123 2.21 -12.32 20.47
N PRO A 124 1.06 -12.08 19.83
CA PRO A 124 0.92 -12.36 18.41
C PRO A 124 1.60 -11.28 17.58
N ILE A 125 2.20 -11.68 16.45
CA ILE A 125 2.87 -10.77 15.51
C ILE A 125 2.37 -11.04 14.10
N HIS A 126 2.45 -10.02 13.25
CA HIS A 126 2.15 -10.16 11.84
C HIS A 126 3.10 -11.15 11.16
N SER A 127 2.57 -12.12 10.42
CA SER A 127 3.35 -13.22 9.84
C SER A 127 4.46 -12.71 8.93
N ASP A 128 4.20 -11.71 8.09
CA ASP A 128 5.24 -11.11 7.24
C ASP A 128 6.47 -10.59 8.03
N LEU A 129 6.28 -10.06 9.24
CA LEU A 129 7.37 -9.50 10.05
C LEU A 129 8.17 -10.62 10.72
N ILE A 130 7.50 -11.64 11.26
CA ILE A 130 8.19 -12.84 11.78
C ILE A 130 8.97 -13.52 10.65
N LEU A 131 8.35 -13.70 9.49
CA LEU A 131 9.00 -14.30 8.32
C LEU A 131 10.22 -13.48 7.91
N PHE A 132 10.12 -12.16 7.94
CA PHE A 132 11.24 -11.28 7.61
C PHE A 132 12.43 -11.47 8.56
N GLU A 133 12.21 -11.40 9.87
CA GLU A 133 13.28 -11.55 10.85
C GLU A 133 13.84 -12.97 10.88
N ALA A 134 12.99 -13.99 10.79
CA ALA A 134 13.41 -15.38 10.67
C ALA A 134 14.29 -15.56 9.42
N ASN A 135 13.86 -15.08 8.25
CA ASN A 135 14.65 -15.16 7.02
C ASN A 135 15.98 -14.40 7.09
N LYS A 136 16.09 -13.32 7.87
CA LYS A 136 17.39 -12.66 8.09
C LYS A 136 18.35 -13.56 8.85
N LYS A 137 17.87 -14.20 9.92
CA LYS A 137 18.67 -15.10 10.78
C LYS A 137 19.08 -16.37 10.06
N ILE A 138 18.12 -17.08 9.47
CA ILE A 138 18.37 -18.39 8.86
C ILE A 138 18.74 -18.32 7.37
N ARG A 139 19.08 -17.14 6.84
CA ARG A 139 19.34 -16.92 5.40
C ARG A 139 20.44 -17.82 4.83
N SER A 140 21.40 -18.21 5.67
CA SER A 140 22.50 -19.11 5.32
C SER A 140 22.04 -20.55 5.08
N ILE A 141 20.85 -20.92 5.57
CA ILE A 141 20.32 -22.29 5.55
C ILE A 141 19.20 -22.39 4.52
N ARG A 142 19.55 -22.71 3.28
CA ARG A 142 18.56 -22.78 2.18
C ARG A 142 17.60 -23.98 2.27
N SER A 143 17.91 -24.97 3.08
CA SER A 143 17.16 -26.22 3.20
C SER A 143 16.09 -26.21 4.30
N ILE A 144 15.93 -25.11 5.02
CA ILE A 144 14.89 -24.96 6.05
C ILE A 144 13.80 -24.04 5.53
N GLU A 145 12.57 -24.53 5.51
CA GLU A 145 11.40 -23.73 5.12
C GLU A 145 10.69 -23.17 6.35
N ILE A 146 10.23 -21.92 6.27
CA ILE A 146 9.47 -21.31 7.38
C ILE A 146 7.98 -21.57 7.12
N LEU A 147 7.42 -22.54 7.82
CA LEU A 147 6.04 -23.02 7.66
C LEU A 147 5.39 -23.32 9.01
N PRO A 148 4.06 -23.17 9.15
CA PRO A 148 3.11 -22.71 8.14
C PRO A 148 3.17 -21.19 7.94
N THR A 149 2.76 -20.73 6.76
CA THR A 149 2.50 -19.32 6.44
C THR A 149 1.04 -19.12 6.02
N PRO A 150 0.56 -17.89 5.76
CA PRO A 150 -0.78 -17.69 5.22
C PRO A 150 -0.99 -18.32 3.83
N ASN A 151 0.10 -18.55 3.09
CA ASN A 151 0.06 -19.05 1.72
C ASN A 151 0.50 -20.51 1.58
N HIS A 152 1.29 -21.03 2.53
CA HIS A 152 1.83 -22.38 2.51
C HIS A 152 1.47 -23.09 3.81
N SER A 153 0.81 -24.24 3.70
CA SER A 153 0.35 -25.04 4.86
C SER A 153 1.42 -25.97 5.37
N LEU A 154 1.44 -26.24 6.68
CA LEU A 154 2.25 -27.29 7.30
C LEU A 154 1.35 -28.38 7.89
N LYS A 155 1.81 -29.63 7.88
CA LYS A 155 1.06 -30.78 8.40
C LYS A 155 0.78 -30.59 9.90
N ILE A 156 -0.41 -30.99 10.33
CA ILE A 156 -0.71 -31.20 11.75
C ILE A 156 -0.16 -32.57 12.12
N ASP A 157 0.93 -32.59 12.87
CA ASP A 157 1.60 -33.85 13.21
C ASP A 157 0.84 -34.66 14.26
N PRO A 158 0.90 -36.00 14.16
CA PRO A 158 0.41 -36.87 15.21
C PRO A 158 1.15 -36.62 16.53
N LEU A 159 0.42 -36.65 17.65
CA LEU A 159 1.01 -36.43 18.98
C LEU A 159 2.05 -37.50 19.36
N GLU A 160 1.91 -38.71 18.81
CA GLU A 160 2.87 -39.83 18.99
C GLU A 160 4.25 -39.57 18.33
N ASN A 161 4.33 -38.58 17.45
CA ASN A 161 5.56 -38.15 16.79
C ASN A 161 6.28 -37.02 17.53
N ASN A 162 5.77 -36.58 18.69
CA ASN A 162 6.42 -35.55 19.47
C ASN A 162 7.76 -36.03 20.03
N LEU A 163 8.74 -35.14 19.94
CA LEU A 163 10.11 -35.35 20.40
C LEU A 163 10.46 -34.28 21.43
N ASN A 164 11.32 -34.65 22.37
CA ASN A 164 11.94 -33.70 23.27
C ASN A 164 12.86 -32.76 22.45
N PRO A 165 12.69 -31.43 22.50
CA PRO A 165 13.51 -30.52 21.70
C PRO A 165 15.02 -30.55 22.02
N ARG A 166 15.43 -31.01 23.21
CA ARG A 166 16.85 -31.04 23.60
C ARG A 166 17.52 -32.36 23.21
N THR A 167 16.82 -33.47 23.37
CA THR A 167 17.40 -34.82 23.14
C THR A 167 16.96 -35.46 21.83
N LEU A 168 15.89 -34.95 21.20
CA LEU A 168 15.20 -35.53 20.04
C LEU A 168 14.65 -36.96 20.29
N GLU A 169 14.53 -37.37 21.55
CA GLU A 169 13.89 -38.62 21.95
C GLU A 169 12.37 -38.47 22.03
N LYS A 170 11.62 -39.56 21.85
CA LYS A 170 10.15 -39.52 21.91
C LYS A 170 9.66 -39.10 23.30
N GLU A 171 8.74 -38.14 23.32
CA GLU A 171 8.18 -37.61 24.56
C GLU A 171 6.67 -37.41 24.44
N LYS A 172 5.93 -37.59 25.54
CA LYS A 172 4.49 -37.27 25.57
C LYS A 172 4.29 -35.76 25.49
N VAL A 173 3.30 -35.35 24.71
CA VAL A 173 2.96 -33.93 24.57
C VAL A 173 2.39 -33.38 25.88
N ASP A 174 3.01 -32.30 26.38
CA ASP A 174 2.47 -31.46 27.45
C ASP A 174 2.18 -30.06 26.92
N PHE A 175 0.90 -29.76 26.69
CA PHE A 175 0.47 -28.45 26.19
C PHE A 175 0.51 -27.34 27.25
N LYS A 176 0.69 -27.67 28.54
CA LYS A 176 0.63 -26.69 29.63
C LYS A 176 2.00 -26.12 29.98
N ASN A 177 3.04 -26.94 29.93
CA ASN A 177 4.40 -26.57 30.33
C ASN A 177 5.30 -26.35 29.12
N LEU A 178 4.92 -25.39 28.27
CA LEU A 178 5.66 -25.05 27.06
C LEU A 178 6.51 -23.81 27.25
N THR A 179 7.72 -23.84 26.69
CA THR A 179 8.54 -22.65 26.59
C THR A 179 7.86 -21.67 25.64
N ILE A 180 7.58 -20.46 26.14
CA ILE A 180 7.01 -19.36 25.37
C ILE A 180 8.08 -18.28 25.29
N TYR A 181 8.38 -17.84 24.07
CA TYR A 181 9.43 -16.88 23.81
C TYR A 181 8.87 -15.49 23.61
N PHE A 182 9.55 -14.50 24.15
CA PHE A 182 9.42 -13.16 23.64
C PHE A 182 10.15 -13.07 22.29
N PRO A 183 9.58 -12.39 21.28
CA PRO A 183 10.18 -12.35 19.94
C PRO A 183 11.59 -11.75 19.89
N HIS A 184 11.92 -10.84 20.79
CA HIS A 184 13.28 -10.28 20.91
C HIS A 184 14.30 -11.32 21.42
N GLU A 185 13.87 -12.34 22.15
CA GLU A 185 14.73 -13.45 22.60
C GLU A 185 15.10 -14.36 21.42
N LEU A 186 14.15 -14.62 20.51
CA LEU A 186 14.41 -15.46 19.32
C LEU A 186 15.34 -14.78 18.31
N PHE A 187 15.20 -13.46 18.14
CA PHE A 187 15.91 -12.74 17.08
C PHE A 187 17.08 -11.89 17.57
N GLY A 188 17.27 -11.75 18.89
CA GLY A 188 18.37 -10.99 19.50
C GLY A 188 18.30 -9.48 19.27
N SER A 189 17.18 -8.97 18.76
CA SER A 189 16.94 -7.55 18.52
C SER A 189 15.45 -7.24 18.67
N GLU A 190 15.11 -5.99 19.00
CA GLU A 190 13.73 -5.54 18.89
C GLU A 190 13.30 -5.60 17.42
N MET A 191 12.21 -6.32 17.15
CA MET A 191 11.64 -6.40 15.81
C MET A 191 11.10 -5.03 15.40
N THR A 192 11.88 -4.25 14.65
CA THR A 192 11.45 -2.94 14.18
C THR A 192 10.76 -3.06 12.81
N PRO A 193 9.46 -2.75 12.70
CA PRO A 193 8.79 -2.90 11.41
C PRO A 193 9.19 -1.81 10.40
N ASN A 194 10.03 -0.84 10.79
CA ASN A 194 10.60 0.16 9.88
C ASN A 194 11.63 -0.47 8.92
N GLU A 195 12.47 -1.40 9.40
CA GLU A 195 13.40 -2.13 8.53
C GLU A 195 12.65 -2.99 7.51
N TYR A 196 11.62 -3.72 7.97
CA TYR A 196 10.75 -4.51 7.08
C TYR A 196 10.10 -3.63 6.00
N LYS A 197 9.59 -2.45 6.36
CA LYS A 197 8.98 -1.51 5.41
C LYS A 197 9.98 -0.99 4.39
N LEU A 198 11.17 -0.55 4.83
CA LEU A 198 12.22 -0.06 3.96
C LEU A 198 12.62 -1.13 2.93
N GLU A 199 12.76 -2.39 3.36
CA GLU A 199 13.10 -3.47 2.46
C GLU A 199 11.96 -3.85 1.51
N LYS A 200 10.70 -3.83 1.98
CA LYS A 200 9.52 -4.07 1.13
C LYS A 200 9.36 -2.97 0.07
N GLU A 201 9.58 -1.70 0.46
CA GLU A 201 9.57 -0.57 -0.47
C GLU A 201 10.70 -0.65 -1.48
N LYS A 202 11.90 -1.06 -1.06
CA LYS A 202 13.03 -1.31 -1.95
C LYS A 202 12.69 -2.40 -2.97
N LYS A 203 12.22 -3.57 -2.52
CA LYS A 203 11.80 -4.66 -3.41
C LYS A 203 10.65 -4.27 -4.33
N LYS A 204 9.70 -3.46 -3.86
CA LYS A 204 8.59 -2.93 -4.67
C LYS A 204 9.10 -1.96 -5.74
N LYS A 205 10.03 -1.06 -5.41
CA LYS A 205 10.68 -0.17 -6.38
C LYS A 205 11.45 -0.97 -7.43
N GLU A 206 12.27 -1.93 -7.00
CA GLU A 206 13.01 -2.82 -7.90
C GLU A 206 12.09 -3.67 -8.80
N GLY A 207 10.95 -4.13 -8.28
CA GLY A 207 9.95 -4.88 -9.05
C GLY A 207 9.20 -4.00 -10.06
N ILE A 208 8.85 -2.77 -9.68
CA ILE A 208 8.26 -1.78 -10.58
C ILE A 208 9.26 -1.36 -11.66
N GLU A 209 10.53 -1.18 -11.32
CA GLU A 209 11.61 -0.88 -12.27
C GLU A 209 11.84 -2.04 -13.24
N ARG A 210 11.90 -3.29 -12.74
CA ARG A 210 12.00 -4.48 -13.60
C ARG A 210 10.81 -4.62 -14.54
N ALA A 211 9.58 -4.48 -14.03
CA ALA A 211 8.38 -4.54 -14.86
C ALA A 211 8.35 -3.40 -15.89
N ARG A 212 8.68 -2.17 -15.50
CA ARG A 212 8.79 -1.03 -16.42
C ARG A 212 9.83 -1.28 -17.50
N ASN A 213 10.99 -1.84 -17.15
CA ASN A 213 12.04 -2.17 -18.11
C ASN A 213 11.61 -3.26 -19.09
N THR A 214 10.91 -4.30 -18.65
CA THR A 214 10.41 -5.36 -19.56
C THR A 214 9.33 -4.84 -20.50
N PHE A 215 8.37 -4.05 -19.99
CA PHE A 215 7.32 -3.45 -20.83
C PHE A 215 7.87 -2.37 -21.78
N SER A 216 8.91 -1.63 -21.37
CA SER A 216 9.54 -0.59 -22.18
C SER A 216 10.39 -1.18 -23.30
N ILE A 217 11.12 -2.28 -23.04
CA ILE A 217 11.90 -3.00 -24.07
C ILE A 217 10.98 -3.55 -25.17
N ASN A 218 9.90 -4.24 -24.83
CA ASN A 218 8.96 -4.77 -25.84
C ASN A 218 8.31 -3.66 -26.67
N ARG A 219 8.03 -2.51 -26.06
CA ARG A 219 7.48 -1.33 -26.75
C ARG A 219 8.50 -0.68 -27.68
N ILE A 220 9.76 -0.60 -27.24
CA ILE A 220 10.87 -0.13 -28.07
C ILE A 220 11.05 -1.04 -29.28
N GLU A 221 11.13 -2.36 -29.08
CA GLU A 221 11.35 -3.32 -30.17
C GLU A 221 10.24 -3.27 -31.22
N LYS A 222 8.99 -3.13 -30.77
CA LYS A 222 7.86 -2.89 -31.67
C LYS A 222 8.01 -1.59 -32.46
N LEU A 223 8.33 -0.48 -31.79
CA LEU A 223 8.53 0.82 -32.42
C LEU A 223 9.70 0.80 -33.42
N GLU A 224 10.79 0.13 -33.08
CA GLU A 224 11.95 -0.08 -33.96
C GLU A 224 11.55 -0.85 -35.21
N SER A 225 10.75 -1.91 -35.08
CA SER A 225 10.26 -2.71 -36.22
C SER A 225 9.35 -1.92 -37.16
N GLU A 226 8.51 -1.02 -36.63
CA GLU A 226 7.58 -0.18 -37.41
C GLU A 226 8.29 0.95 -38.17
N ILE A 227 9.47 1.37 -37.69
CA ILE A 227 10.21 2.52 -38.22
C ILE A 227 11.22 2.15 -39.31
N MET A 228 11.58 0.87 -39.41
CA MET A 228 12.52 0.35 -40.40
C MET A 228 11.89 0.25 -41.81
N PRO A 229 12.66 0.52 -42.90
CA PRO A 229 14.04 0.98 -42.93
C PRO A 229 14.16 2.51 -42.79
N ILE A 230 15.26 2.96 -42.17
CA ILE A 230 15.62 4.38 -42.07
C ILE A 230 16.33 4.84 -43.35
N LEU A 231 15.72 5.78 -44.07
CA LEU A 231 16.27 6.35 -45.32
C LEU A 231 16.97 7.70 -45.05
N PRO A 232 17.90 8.14 -45.92
CA PRO A 232 18.50 9.48 -45.85
C PRO A 232 17.50 10.61 -45.64
N THR A 233 16.38 10.56 -46.36
CA THR A 233 15.31 11.57 -46.36
C THR A 233 14.43 11.56 -45.10
N THR A 234 14.38 10.45 -44.35
CA THR A 234 13.48 10.28 -43.19
C THR A 234 14.22 10.17 -41.85
N SER A 235 15.56 10.22 -41.88
CA SER A 235 16.43 9.98 -40.72
C SER A 235 16.15 10.87 -39.51
N ASN A 236 15.89 12.16 -39.73
CA ASN A 236 15.58 13.10 -38.64
C ASN A 236 14.21 12.81 -38.03
N ASP A 237 13.19 12.48 -38.82
CA ASP A 237 11.85 12.17 -38.31
C ASP A 237 11.87 10.89 -37.48
N LYS A 238 12.59 9.87 -37.95
CA LYS A 238 12.77 8.61 -37.22
C LYS A 238 13.60 8.82 -35.95
N TYR A 239 14.62 9.68 -35.98
CA TYR A 239 15.37 10.09 -34.80
C TYR A 239 14.47 10.77 -33.75
N LEU A 240 13.61 11.71 -34.18
CA LEU A 240 12.71 12.43 -33.28
C LEU A 240 11.64 11.53 -32.64
N GLN A 241 11.32 10.38 -33.26
CA GLN A 241 10.41 9.39 -32.70
C GLN A 241 11.11 8.42 -31.73
N LEU A 242 12.29 7.91 -32.09
CA LEU A 242 12.98 6.87 -31.33
C LEU A 242 13.70 7.40 -30.08
N ILE A 243 14.37 8.54 -30.17
CA ILE A 243 15.22 9.03 -29.05
C ILE A 243 14.41 9.41 -27.79
N PRO A 244 13.25 10.07 -27.89
CA PRO A 244 12.38 10.26 -26.72
C PRO A 244 11.86 8.93 -26.16
N ALA A 245 11.52 7.97 -27.03
CA ALA A 245 11.05 6.66 -26.61
C ALA A 245 12.12 5.88 -25.84
N TYR A 246 13.38 5.91 -26.29
CA TYR A 246 14.51 5.31 -25.57
C TYR A 246 14.73 5.96 -24.20
N TYR A 247 14.69 7.30 -24.17
CA TYR A 247 14.86 8.07 -22.94
C TYR A 247 13.79 7.71 -21.89
N HIS A 248 12.51 7.78 -22.27
CA HIS A 248 11.40 7.49 -21.36
C HIS A 248 11.27 6.00 -21.00
N SER A 249 11.96 5.14 -21.73
CA SER A 249 12.05 3.71 -21.45
C SER A 249 13.21 3.34 -20.54
N GLY A 250 14.02 4.31 -20.12
CA GLY A 250 15.12 4.14 -19.17
C GLY A 250 16.45 3.74 -19.79
N LEU A 251 16.61 3.78 -21.12
CA LEU A 251 17.89 3.50 -21.75
C LEU A 251 18.90 4.61 -21.45
N SER A 252 20.16 4.25 -21.31
CA SER A 252 21.26 5.22 -21.26
C SER A 252 21.51 5.87 -22.63
N GLU A 253 22.26 6.98 -22.62
CA GLU A 253 22.73 7.64 -23.85
C GLU A 253 23.51 6.67 -24.74
N LEU A 254 24.32 5.79 -24.12
CA LEU A 254 25.15 4.81 -24.82
C LEU A 254 24.31 3.69 -25.43
N GLU A 255 23.36 3.14 -24.68
CA GLU A 255 22.44 2.11 -25.19
C GLU A 255 21.58 2.64 -26.34
N SER A 256 21.08 3.88 -26.22
CA SER A 256 20.33 4.56 -27.27
C SER A 256 21.15 4.74 -28.55
N LEU A 257 22.41 5.14 -28.40
CA LEU A 257 23.34 5.28 -29.51
C LEU A 257 23.55 3.93 -30.21
N ASN A 258 23.84 2.87 -29.44
CA ASN A 258 24.09 1.54 -29.99
C ASN A 258 22.87 0.99 -30.74
N ARG A 259 21.66 1.10 -30.16
CA ARG A 259 20.43 0.65 -30.81
C ARG A 259 20.14 1.45 -32.08
N PHE A 260 20.23 2.78 -32.03
CA PHE A 260 19.99 3.62 -33.20
C PHE A 260 21.00 3.37 -34.34
N LYS A 261 22.29 3.15 -33.99
CA LYS A 261 23.33 2.78 -34.96
C LYS A 261 23.03 1.45 -35.64
N ASN A 262 22.60 0.44 -34.88
CA ASN A 262 22.24 -0.86 -35.43
C ASN A 262 21.10 -0.75 -36.45
N LEU A 263 20.08 0.08 -36.17
CA LEU A 263 18.98 0.33 -37.11
C LEU A 263 19.45 1.04 -38.39
N LEU A 264 20.32 2.04 -38.27
CA LEU A 264 20.91 2.72 -39.44
C LEU A 264 21.75 1.76 -40.29
N TRP A 265 22.51 0.87 -39.65
CA TRP A 265 23.30 -0.15 -40.33
C TRP A 265 22.41 -1.15 -41.07
N GLN A 266 21.42 -1.71 -40.39
CA GLN A 266 20.44 -2.64 -40.97
C GLN A 266 19.64 -2.00 -42.12
N SER A 267 19.39 -0.69 -42.07
CA SER A 267 18.71 0.05 -43.13
C SER A 267 19.58 0.36 -44.36
N GLY A 268 20.87 0.02 -44.31
CA GLY A 268 21.83 0.34 -45.38
C GLY A 268 22.11 1.84 -45.52
N TYR A 269 21.84 2.65 -44.49
CA TYR A 269 21.95 4.11 -44.51
C TYR A 269 23.35 4.59 -44.95
N TYR A 270 24.39 3.94 -44.43
CA TYR A 270 25.79 4.24 -44.74
C TYR A 270 26.20 3.82 -46.16
N ARG A 271 25.53 2.80 -46.74
CA ARG A 271 25.77 2.37 -48.13
C ARG A 271 25.09 3.28 -49.16
N ARG A 272 24.01 3.97 -48.76
CA ARG A 272 23.21 4.86 -49.63
C ARG A 272 23.64 6.34 -49.58
N GLY A 273 24.89 6.61 -49.17
CA GLY A 273 25.44 7.98 -49.16
C GLY A 273 25.16 8.81 -47.89
N GLY A 274 24.70 8.19 -46.80
CA GLY A 274 24.50 8.88 -45.53
C GLY A 274 25.82 9.36 -44.89
N LYS A 275 26.10 10.68 -44.91
CA LYS A 275 27.32 11.31 -44.37
C LYS A 275 27.16 11.82 -42.92
N ILE A 276 26.62 11.01 -42.02
CA ILE A 276 26.59 11.39 -40.58
C ILE A 276 27.62 10.55 -39.84
N SER A 277 28.58 11.23 -39.19
CA SER A 277 29.57 10.55 -38.35
C SER A 277 28.94 10.08 -37.04
N GLU A 278 29.43 8.96 -36.51
CA GLU A 278 29.01 8.43 -35.22
C GLU A 278 29.09 9.47 -34.09
N LYS A 279 30.14 10.29 -34.13
CA LYS A 279 30.37 11.39 -33.18
C LYS A 279 29.24 12.43 -33.23
N GLN A 280 28.68 12.71 -34.41
CA GLN A 280 27.56 13.63 -34.58
C GLN A 280 26.25 13.05 -34.03
N ILE A 281 25.97 11.75 -34.24
CA ILE A 281 24.79 11.08 -33.67
C ILE A 281 24.87 11.07 -32.14
N GLY A 282 26.02 10.65 -31.60
CA GLY A 282 26.25 10.65 -30.16
C GLY A 282 26.10 12.04 -29.53
N GLY A 283 26.60 13.09 -30.21
CA GLY A 283 26.41 14.48 -29.79
C GLY A 283 24.94 14.91 -29.75
N LYS A 284 24.15 14.54 -30.77
CA LYS A 284 22.71 14.83 -30.83
C LYS A 284 21.94 14.13 -29.71
N ILE A 285 22.15 12.82 -29.52
CA ILE A 285 21.46 12.02 -28.49
C ILE A 285 21.75 12.59 -27.10
N ARG A 286 23.02 12.89 -26.81
CA ARG A 286 23.44 13.51 -25.54
C ARG A 286 22.74 14.84 -25.29
N SER A 287 22.59 15.67 -26.33
CA SER A 287 21.88 16.96 -26.23
C SER A 287 20.39 16.75 -25.91
N SER A 288 19.73 15.81 -26.60
CA SER A 288 18.33 15.45 -26.35
C SER A 288 18.12 14.94 -24.92
N TYR A 289 18.98 14.04 -24.43
CA TYR A 289 18.93 13.50 -23.07
C TYR A 289 19.08 14.57 -21.98
N ARG A 290 19.99 15.53 -22.18
CA ARG A 290 20.13 16.68 -21.26
C ARG A 290 18.86 17.53 -21.21
N THR A 291 18.19 17.67 -22.34
CA THR A 291 16.94 18.45 -22.45
C THR A 291 15.79 17.75 -21.73
N PHE A 292 15.66 16.43 -21.90
CA PHE A 292 14.64 15.65 -21.21
C PHE A 292 14.83 15.63 -19.69
N LYS A 293 16.07 15.44 -19.21
CA LYS A 293 16.40 15.49 -17.76
C LYS A 293 16.03 16.82 -17.11
N ARG A 294 16.23 17.94 -17.81
CA ARG A 294 15.81 19.27 -17.32
C ARG A 294 14.30 19.38 -17.15
N ASN A 295 13.53 18.70 -18.00
CA ASN A 295 12.07 18.77 -18.00
C ASN A 295 11.39 17.79 -17.01
N GLU A 296 12.01 16.65 -16.68
CA GLU A 296 11.47 15.67 -15.73
C GLU A 296 11.45 16.15 -14.26
N SER A 297 12.32 17.09 -13.91
CA SER A 297 12.40 17.68 -12.55
C SER A 297 11.12 18.41 -12.08
N LYS A 298 10.07 18.46 -12.92
CA LYS A 298 8.79 19.15 -12.65
C LYS A 298 7.61 18.23 -12.30
N SER A 299 7.74 16.90 -12.26
CA SER A 299 6.62 16.01 -11.90
C SER A 299 6.96 15.08 -10.73
N THR A 300 6.35 15.31 -9.56
CA THR A 300 6.43 14.39 -8.41
C THR A 300 5.07 13.79 -8.06
N PHE A 301 5.03 12.46 -8.20
CA PHE A 301 4.35 11.46 -7.36
C PHE A 301 2.81 11.48 -7.16
N THR A 302 2.12 10.50 -7.76
CA THR A 302 0.70 10.16 -7.53
C THR A 302 0.57 8.79 -6.83
N GLY A 303 0.44 8.81 -5.49
CA GLY A 303 0.02 7.65 -4.72
C GLY A 303 -1.48 7.36 -4.92
N SER A 304 -1.81 6.08 -5.11
CA SER A 304 -3.16 5.58 -5.42
C SER A 304 -4.13 5.71 -4.22
N TYR A 305 -4.97 6.75 -4.22
CA TYR A 305 -6.14 6.89 -3.33
C TYR A 305 -7.44 6.61 -4.11
N LYS A 306 -7.59 5.39 -4.61
CA LYS A 306 -8.79 5.00 -5.34
C LYS A 306 -9.78 4.37 -4.35
N ASN A 307 -10.88 5.08 -4.13
CA ASN A 307 -12.11 4.69 -3.42
C ASN A 307 -12.15 5.11 -1.94
N LEU A 308 -12.21 6.42 -1.71
CA LEU A 308 -12.82 6.96 -0.48
C LEU A 308 -14.29 7.23 -0.82
N GLU A 309 -15.21 6.44 -0.27
CA GLU A 309 -16.64 6.57 -0.56
C GLU A 309 -17.23 7.79 0.17
N LEU A 310 -18.04 8.57 -0.54
CA LEU A 310 -18.77 9.73 0.01
C LEU A 310 -20.21 9.32 0.30
N ASN A 311 -20.67 9.58 1.51
CA ASN A 311 -22.09 9.41 1.83
C ASN A 311 -22.92 10.58 1.25
N LEU A 312 -24.25 10.44 1.24
CA LEU A 312 -25.16 11.46 0.72
C LEU A 312 -25.10 12.79 1.48
N TYR A 313 -24.78 12.75 2.77
CA TYR A 313 -24.65 13.94 3.62
C TYR A 313 -23.42 14.77 3.26
N ASP A 314 -22.30 14.12 2.93
CA ASP A 314 -21.08 14.81 2.50
C ASP A 314 -21.26 15.48 1.14
N ARG A 315 -22.06 14.90 0.24
CA ARG A 315 -22.40 15.56 -1.04
C ARG A 315 -23.14 16.88 -0.82
N GLN A 316 -24.12 16.90 0.08
CA GLN A 316 -24.85 18.13 0.45
C GLN A 316 -23.93 19.17 1.10
N ARG A 317 -23.00 18.71 1.94
CA ARG A 317 -21.97 19.55 2.55
C ARG A 317 -21.03 20.17 1.51
N ILE A 318 -20.57 19.38 0.55
CA ILE A 318 -19.74 19.85 -0.56
C ILE A 318 -20.49 20.91 -1.38
N GLU A 319 -21.74 20.66 -1.74
CA GLU A 319 -22.58 21.62 -2.45
C GLU A 319 -22.72 22.94 -1.68
N THR A 320 -22.97 22.85 -0.37
CA THR A 320 -23.07 24.02 0.51
C THR A 320 -21.75 24.82 0.54
N LEU A 321 -20.61 24.14 0.65
CA LEU A 321 -19.30 24.79 0.62
C LEU A 321 -19.04 25.46 -0.74
N LEU A 322 -19.39 24.80 -1.84
CA LEU A 322 -19.21 25.33 -3.19
C LEU A 322 -19.98 26.63 -3.43
N LEU A 323 -21.15 26.81 -2.80
CA LEU A 323 -21.90 28.08 -2.86
C LEU A 323 -21.09 29.25 -2.27
N SER A 324 -20.37 29.00 -1.18
CA SER A 324 -19.53 29.98 -0.48
C SER A 324 -18.10 30.12 -1.04
N SER A 325 -17.75 29.35 -2.07
CA SER A 325 -16.39 29.30 -2.61
C SER A 325 -16.01 30.58 -3.38
N PRO A 326 -14.87 31.23 -3.06
CA PRO A 326 -14.36 32.36 -3.85
C PRO A 326 -13.79 31.90 -5.20
N PHE A 327 -13.57 30.59 -5.38
CA PHE A 327 -12.89 30.01 -6.55
C PHE A 327 -13.86 29.58 -7.65
N LYS A 328 -14.87 30.39 -7.99
CA LYS A 328 -15.95 30.04 -8.95
C LYS A 328 -15.44 29.51 -10.30
N ARG A 329 -14.33 30.06 -10.82
CA ARG A 329 -13.69 29.62 -12.09
C ARG A 329 -13.00 28.26 -12.00
N ARG A 330 -12.82 27.72 -10.79
CA ARG A 330 -12.14 26.45 -10.47
C ARG A 330 -13.04 25.47 -9.74
N ASN A 331 -14.37 25.65 -9.80
CA ASN A 331 -15.33 24.82 -9.04
C ASN A 331 -15.08 23.32 -9.18
N LYS A 332 -14.82 22.79 -10.38
CA LYS A 332 -14.53 21.35 -10.56
C LYS A 332 -13.32 20.87 -9.75
N GLN A 333 -12.27 21.69 -9.63
CA GLN A 333 -11.07 21.37 -8.87
C GLN A 333 -11.31 21.48 -7.36
N VAL A 334 -12.12 22.45 -6.95
CA VAL A 334 -12.58 22.59 -5.56
C VAL A 334 -13.45 21.40 -5.16
N THR A 335 -14.41 21.02 -6.00
CA THR A 335 -15.25 19.83 -5.81
C THR A 335 -14.38 18.59 -5.63
N PHE A 336 -13.47 18.32 -6.55
CA PHE A 336 -12.58 17.16 -6.47
C PHE A 336 -11.71 17.16 -5.21
N PHE A 337 -11.21 18.31 -4.78
CA PHE A 337 -10.48 18.44 -3.53
C PHE A 337 -11.37 18.16 -2.32
N LEU A 338 -12.57 18.73 -2.26
CA LEU A 338 -13.50 18.54 -1.15
C LEU A 338 -13.96 17.08 -1.09
N GLU A 339 -14.24 16.43 -2.22
CA GLU A 339 -14.55 15.00 -2.30
C GLU A 339 -13.45 14.14 -1.66
N LYS A 340 -12.18 14.43 -1.99
CA LYS A 340 -11.04 13.74 -1.37
C LYS A 340 -10.89 14.05 0.11
N LEU A 341 -11.15 15.30 0.51
CA LEU A 341 -11.06 15.73 1.90
C LEU A 341 -12.13 15.04 2.77
N PHE A 342 -13.38 15.04 2.35
CA PHE A 342 -14.48 14.39 3.07
C PHE A 342 -14.30 12.87 3.11
N GLY A 343 -13.93 12.26 1.98
CA GLY A 343 -13.60 10.84 1.97
C GLY A 343 -12.49 10.47 2.96
N TRP A 344 -11.49 11.35 3.11
CA TRP A 344 -10.41 11.16 4.07
C TRP A 344 -10.86 11.35 5.52
N ILE A 345 -11.71 12.34 5.79
CA ILE A 345 -12.31 12.55 7.11
C ILE A 345 -13.11 11.31 7.52
N ASN A 346 -13.99 10.82 6.66
CA ASN A 346 -14.82 9.65 6.93
C ASN A 346 -13.99 8.42 7.25
N TYR A 347 -12.94 8.17 6.47
CA TYR A 347 -12.01 7.09 6.73
C TYR A 347 -11.50 7.12 8.19
N HIS A 348 -11.06 8.29 8.69
CA HIS A 348 -10.57 8.44 10.06
C HIS A 348 -11.64 8.37 11.16
N GLU A 349 -12.89 8.73 10.84
CA GLU A 349 -14.02 8.61 11.75
C GLU A 349 -14.46 7.13 11.89
N GLU A 350 -14.59 6.43 10.76
CA GLU A 350 -15.11 5.06 10.64
C GLU A 350 -14.07 3.97 10.93
N MET A 351 -12.80 4.32 11.11
CA MET A 351 -11.74 3.37 11.45
C MET A 351 -12.12 2.46 12.63
N SER A 352 -11.90 1.17 12.44
CA SER A 352 -11.98 0.17 13.51
C SER A 352 -10.95 0.45 14.62
N PRO A 353 -11.19 -0.01 15.87
CA PRO A 353 -10.20 0.12 16.96
C PRO A 353 -8.81 -0.46 16.60
N ARG A 354 -8.78 -1.50 15.76
CA ARG A 354 -7.56 -2.12 15.25
C ARG A 354 -6.82 -1.18 14.29
N GLU A 355 -7.53 -0.50 13.40
CA GLU A 355 -6.93 0.50 12.49
C GLU A 355 -6.48 1.74 13.26
N LYS A 356 -7.25 2.21 14.25
CA LYS A 356 -6.83 3.34 15.10
C LYS A 356 -5.54 3.03 15.87
N SER A 357 -5.41 1.81 16.38
CA SER A 357 -4.18 1.34 17.04
C SER A 357 -3.01 1.24 16.06
N LEU A 358 -3.27 0.79 14.83
CA LEU A 358 -2.29 0.75 13.76
C LEU A 358 -1.83 2.17 13.37
N TRP A 359 -2.74 3.13 13.28
CA TRP A 359 -2.42 4.53 13.01
C TRP A 359 -1.66 5.22 14.14
N ASP A 360 -1.95 4.90 15.40
CA ASP A 360 -1.14 5.32 16.56
C ASP A 360 0.27 4.79 16.54
N TRP A 361 0.37 3.54 16.08
CA TRP A 361 1.64 2.88 15.90
C TRP A 361 2.45 3.51 14.75
N PHE A 362 1.81 3.92 13.64
CA PHE A 362 2.46 4.64 12.52
C PHE A 362 2.77 6.12 12.83
N HIS A 363 1.94 6.77 13.64
CA HIS A 363 2.00 8.20 13.95
C HIS A 363 1.88 8.40 15.45
N LYS A 364 3.03 8.51 16.13
CA LYS A 364 3.10 8.67 17.58
C LYS A 364 2.18 9.81 18.05
N GLY A 365 1.26 9.47 18.96
CA GLY A 365 0.30 10.44 19.51
C GLY A 365 -0.97 10.62 18.68
N TYR A 366 -1.19 9.83 17.62
CA TYR A 366 -2.43 9.86 16.83
C TYR A 366 -3.66 9.64 17.70
N LEU A 367 -3.69 8.65 18.60
CA LEU A 367 -4.83 8.42 19.50
C LEU A 367 -5.06 9.60 20.44
N GLN A 368 -3.99 10.19 20.97
CA GLN A 368 -4.09 11.38 21.81
C GLN A 368 -4.69 12.56 21.03
N LYS A 369 -4.32 12.73 19.76
CA LYS A 369 -4.84 13.78 18.88
C LYS A 369 -6.27 13.49 18.39
N ARG A 370 -6.60 12.23 18.12
CA ARG A 370 -7.97 11.80 17.81
C ARG A 370 -8.92 12.03 18.98
N LYS A 371 -8.47 11.84 20.23
CA LYS A 371 -9.24 12.22 21.43
C LYS A 371 -9.56 13.72 21.51
N MET A 372 -8.80 14.55 20.79
CA MET A 372 -8.99 16.01 20.67
C MET A 372 -9.62 16.40 19.31
N ASP A 373 -10.26 15.45 18.63
CA ASP A 373 -10.92 15.60 17.32
C ASP A 373 -10.01 16.06 16.16
N PHE A 374 -8.68 15.92 16.28
CA PHE A 374 -7.77 16.25 15.19
C PHE A 374 -7.64 15.10 14.18
N ILE A 375 -7.67 15.39 12.89
CA ILE A 375 -7.47 14.42 11.79
C ILE A 375 -6.15 14.75 11.08
N PRO A 376 -5.26 13.77 10.85
CA PRO A 376 -4.03 14.00 10.09
C PRO A 376 -4.39 14.18 8.62
N LEU A 377 -3.83 15.19 7.94
CA LEU A 377 -4.05 15.42 6.52
C LEU A 377 -2.72 15.41 5.74
N PRO A 378 -2.52 14.43 4.84
CA PRO A 378 -1.33 14.33 4.01
C PRO A 378 -1.20 15.49 3.02
N LYS A 379 0.04 15.92 2.75
CA LYS A 379 0.34 16.97 1.75
C LYS A 379 -0.23 16.64 0.37
N VAL A 380 -0.29 15.36 -0.01
CA VAL A 380 -0.84 14.92 -1.31
C VAL A 380 -2.35 15.21 -1.43
N ILE A 381 -3.11 15.15 -0.34
CA ILE A 381 -4.53 15.54 -0.34
C ILE A 381 -4.64 17.06 -0.43
N MET A 382 -3.79 17.79 0.29
CA MET A 382 -3.73 19.25 0.21
C MET A 382 -3.43 19.72 -1.22
N GLU A 383 -2.42 19.13 -1.84
CA GLU A 383 -1.97 19.45 -3.19
C GLU A 383 -2.91 18.92 -4.29
N SER A 384 -3.94 18.13 -3.96
CA SER A 384 -4.91 17.66 -4.94
C SER A 384 -5.78 18.79 -5.51
N TRP A 385 -5.83 19.94 -4.85
CA TRP A 385 -6.37 21.16 -5.43
C TRP A 385 -5.36 21.85 -6.36
N ASN A 386 -4.16 22.17 -5.85
CA ASN A 386 -2.96 22.60 -6.59
C ASN A 386 -1.78 22.85 -5.61
N SER A 387 -0.62 23.28 -6.12
CA SER A 387 0.59 23.57 -5.32
C SER A 387 0.43 24.73 -4.33
N ARG A 388 -0.53 25.63 -4.54
CA ARG A 388 -0.89 26.73 -3.63
C ARG A 388 -2.05 26.38 -2.71
N TYR A 389 -2.02 25.17 -2.14
CA TYR A 389 -3.09 24.68 -1.29
C TYR A 389 -3.38 25.55 -0.06
N TYR A 390 -2.46 26.44 0.34
CA TYR A 390 -2.71 27.39 1.42
C TYR A 390 -3.91 28.30 1.13
N GLU A 391 -4.19 28.66 -0.13
CA GLU A 391 -5.31 29.54 -0.49
C GLU A 391 -6.70 28.92 -0.15
N ILE A 392 -6.88 27.58 -0.26
CA ILE A 392 -8.16 26.89 0.05
C ILE A 392 -8.25 26.62 1.54
N VAL A 393 -7.10 26.40 2.20
CA VAL A 393 -7.06 26.28 3.65
C VAL A 393 -7.48 27.57 4.31
N GLU A 394 -6.95 28.71 3.86
CA GLU A 394 -7.36 30.04 4.35
C GLU A 394 -8.86 30.26 4.17
N TRP A 395 -9.41 29.94 2.98
CA TRP A 395 -10.86 30.01 2.77
C TRP A 395 -11.66 29.08 3.70
N LEU A 396 -11.20 27.84 3.89
CA LEU A 396 -11.86 26.89 4.78
C LEU A 396 -11.77 27.31 6.27
N GLU A 397 -10.72 28.03 6.66
CA GLU A 397 -10.58 28.66 7.98
C GLU A 397 -11.53 29.86 8.13
N ASP A 398 -11.66 30.69 7.09
CA ASP A 398 -12.53 31.87 7.07
C ASP A 398 -14.02 31.53 7.23
N ILE A 399 -14.44 30.40 6.63
CA ILE A 399 -15.81 29.88 6.76
C ILE A 399 -16.00 28.98 7.99
N LYS A 400 -14.98 28.90 8.87
CA LYS A 400 -14.99 28.08 10.10
C LYS A 400 -15.22 26.59 9.85
N PHE A 401 -14.90 26.09 8.66
CA PHE A 401 -14.87 24.66 8.41
C PHE A 401 -13.62 24.02 9.01
N ILE A 402 -12.45 24.65 8.86
CA ILE A 402 -11.24 24.33 9.62
C ILE A 402 -11.25 25.20 10.88
N LEU A 403 -11.30 24.57 12.04
CA LEU A 403 -11.34 25.25 13.35
C LEU A 403 -9.94 25.52 13.86
N GLU A 404 -9.06 24.53 13.78
CA GLU A 404 -7.69 24.59 14.28
C GLU A 404 -6.76 23.76 13.39
N LYS A 405 -5.50 24.20 13.24
CA LYS A 405 -4.42 23.44 12.62
C LYS A 405 -3.21 23.40 13.54
N THR A 406 -2.53 22.26 13.60
CA THR A 406 -1.24 22.17 14.31
C THR A 406 -0.10 22.65 13.41
N ASN A 407 0.97 23.17 14.03
CA ASN A 407 2.23 23.39 13.31
C ASN A 407 2.80 22.05 12.79
N TYR A 408 3.64 22.11 11.74
CA TYR A 408 4.38 20.94 11.25
C TYR A 408 5.41 20.53 12.30
N GLN A 409 5.00 19.72 13.26
CA GLN A 409 5.93 19.10 14.17
C GLN A 409 5.50 17.65 14.36
N PHE A 410 6.47 16.76 14.24
CA PHE A 410 6.39 15.33 14.55
C PHE A 410 5.76 14.46 13.45
N GLY A 411 6.54 14.25 12.39
CA GLY A 411 6.65 12.95 11.75
C GLY A 411 8.09 12.46 11.96
N ILE A 412 8.29 11.15 12.07
CA ILE A 412 9.63 10.55 11.94
C ILE A 412 10.20 11.03 10.59
N GLU A 413 11.44 11.51 10.57
CA GLU A 413 12.11 11.93 9.35
C GLU A 413 11.95 10.86 8.26
N GLY A 414 11.38 11.25 7.11
CA GLY A 414 11.19 10.37 5.96
C GLY A 414 9.77 9.88 5.69
N ASN A 415 8.85 9.92 6.68
CA ASN A 415 7.43 9.68 6.43
C ASN A 415 6.68 11.02 6.44
N GLY A 416 6.04 11.34 5.31
CA GLY A 416 5.49 12.66 5.00
C GLY A 416 4.95 13.43 6.21
N LYS A 417 5.50 14.64 6.42
CA LYS A 417 5.03 15.58 7.43
C LYS A 417 3.52 15.79 7.24
N CYS A 418 2.69 15.24 8.12
CA CYS A 418 1.24 15.48 8.12
C CYS A 418 0.92 16.61 9.10
N ARG A 419 0.05 17.53 8.69
CA ARG A 419 -0.55 18.50 9.60
C ARG A 419 -1.83 17.90 10.16
N TYR A 420 -2.11 18.15 11.42
CA TYR A 420 -3.38 17.78 12.03
C TYR A 420 -4.34 18.95 11.96
N PHE A 421 -5.58 18.67 11.58
CA PHE A 421 -6.64 19.66 11.43
C PHE A 421 -7.85 19.23 12.25
N ARG A 422 -8.49 20.19 12.92
CA ARG A 422 -9.81 19.99 13.52
C ARG A 422 -10.85 20.59 12.60
N PHE A 423 -11.81 19.77 12.18
CA PHE A 423 -12.88 20.18 11.26
C PHE A 423 -14.18 20.38 12.01
N SER A 424 -14.99 21.34 11.58
CA SER A 424 -16.33 21.49 12.09
C SER A 424 -17.24 20.36 11.60
N LYS A 425 -17.99 19.74 12.52
CA LYS A 425 -19.03 18.75 12.19
C LYS A 425 -20.28 19.42 11.61
N LEU A 426 -20.49 20.69 11.93
CA LEU A 426 -21.52 21.54 11.37
C LEU A 426 -20.89 22.40 10.28
N ILE A 427 -21.38 22.26 9.06
CA ILE A 427 -21.25 23.38 8.12
C ILE A 427 -22.45 24.21 8.47
N GLU A 428 -22.25 25.20 9.34
CA GLU A 428 -23.22 26.28 9.43
C GLU A 428 -23.42 26.73 7.99
N SER A 429 -24.63 26.56 7.47
CA SER A 429 -25.00 27.25 6.25
C SER A 429 -24.80 28.70 6.61
N ARG A 430 -23.66 29.29 6.23
CA ARG A 430 -23.55 30.73 6.29
C ARG A 430 -24.76 31.19 5.52
N THR A 431 -25.65 31.90 6.21
CA THR A 431 -26.63 32.73 5.55
C THR A 431 -25.84 33.42 4.45
N ASP A 432 -26.13 33.09 3.20
CA ASP A 432 -25.40 33.64 2.08
C ASP A 432 -25.84 35.09 2.01
N TYR A 433 -25.21 35.94 2.82
CA TYR A 433 -25.58 37.33 2.99
C TYR A 433 -25.51 38.03 1.64
N VAL A 434 -24.67 37.56 0.71
CA VAL A 434 -24.67 38.05 -0.68
C VAL A 434 -25.98 37.66 -1.38
N ARG A 435 -26.40 36.39 -1.36
CA ARG A 435 -27.66 35.96 -1.97
C ARG A 435 -28.89 36.57 -1.29
N GLU A 436 -28.93 36.62 0.04
CA GLU A 436 -30.02 37.24 0.80
C GLU A 436 -30.09 38.75 0.54
N PHE A 437 -28.94 39.43 0.49
CA PHE A 437 -28.88 40.85 0.15
C PHE A 437 -29.34 41.11 -1.29
N LEU A 438 -28.87 40.33 -2.26
CA LEU A 438 -29.28 40.47 -3.66
C LEU A 438 -30.78 40.17 -3.83
N GLY A 439 -31.31 39.14 -3.17
CA GLY A 439 -32.74 38.84 -3.17
C GLY A 439 -33.57 39.94 -2.52
N LEU A 440 -33.05 40.58 -1.48
CA LEU A 440 -33.70 41.74 -0.85
C LEU A 440 -33.66 42.96 -1.78
N LEU A 441 -32.56 43.22 -2.48
CA LEU A 441 -32.49 44.30 -3.48
C LEU A 441 -33.52 44.09 -4.61
N GLU A 442 -33.73 42.86 -5.05
CA GLU A 442 -34.71 42.50 -6.08
C GLU A 442 -36.16 42.66 -5.61
N ASN A 443 -36.43 42.37 -4.33
CA ASN A 443 -37.77 42.39 -3.75
C ASN A 443 -38.10 43.65 -2.93
N SER A 444 -37.16 44.59 -2.80
CA SER A 444 -37.31 45.79 -1.94
C SER A 444 -38.35 46.80 -2.42
N GLY A 445 -38.74 46.76 -3.70
CA GLY A 445 -39.60 47.78 -4.32
C GLY A 445 -38.97 49.19 -4.41
N MET A 446 -37.73 49.36 -3.95
CA MET A 446 -37.01 50.64 -3.93
C MET A 446 -36.24 50.87 -5.23
N THR A 447 -36.13 52.13 -5.65
CA THR A 447 -35.26 52.50 -6.78
C THR A 447 -33.79 52.37 -6.41
N LEU A 448 -32.91 52.17 -7.40
CA LEU A 448 -31.46 52.04 -7.18
C LEU A 448 -30.84 53.26 -6.47
N ARG A 449 -31.45 54.44 -6.65
CA ARG A 449 -31.03 55.68 -5.98
C ARG A 449 -31.36 55.67 -4.49
N GLN A 450 -32.58 55.28 -4.12
CA GLN A 450 -33.02 55.14 -2.73
C GLN A 450 -32.22 54.08 -1.99
N LEU A 451 -31.92 52.96 -2.65
CA LEU A 451 -31.04 51.93 -2.09
C LEU A 451 -29.61 52.44 -1.90
N GLY A 452 -29.10 53.25 -2.83
CA GLY A 452 -27.79 53.88 -2.72
C GLY A 452 -27.68 54.81 -1.52
N GLU A 453 -28.68 55.66 -1.33
CA GLU A 453 -28.78 56.59 -0.20
C GLU A 453 -28.88 55.83 1.14
N LYS A 454 -29.75 54.81 1.23
CA LYS A 454 -29.93 54.00 2.46
C LYS A 454 -28.65 53.23 2.84
N LEU A 455 -27.89 52.78 1.85
CA LEU A 455 -26.68 51.98 2.07
C LEU A 455 -25.40 52.81 2.17
N GLY A 456 -25.46 54.11 1.87
CA GLY A 456 -24.30 54.99 1.82
C GLY A 456 -23.34 54.65 0.67
N VAL A 457 -23.86 54.16 -0.46
CA VAL A 457 -23.07 53.80 -1.65
C VAL A 457 -23.70 54.40 -2.91
N HIS A 458 -22.88 54.74 -3.90
CA HIS A 458 -23.40 55.27 -5.15
C HIS A 458 -24.26 54.23 -5.89
N HIS A 459 -25.41 54.65 -6.45
CA HIS A 459 -26.40 53.77 -7.10
C HIS A 459 -25.82 52.87 -8.21
N SER A 460 -24.79 53.33 -8.92
CA SER A 460 -24.07 52.52 -9.93
C SER A 460 -23.38 51.30 -9.31
N THR A 461 -22.92 51.39 -8.07
CA THR A 461 -22.29 50.29 -7.33
C THR A 461 -23.27 49.16 -7.06
N ILE A 462 -24.53 49.51 -6.73
CA ILE A 462 -25.62 48.55 -6.53
C ILE A 462 -25.95 47.85 -7.85
N SER A 463 -26.03 48.61 -8.95
CA SER A 463 -26.22 48.05 -10.30
C SER A 463 -25.09 47.08 -10.68
N TYR A 464 -23.83 47.40 -10.33
CA TYR A 464 -22.71 46.50 -10.59
C TYR A 464 -22.72 45.22 -9.75
N TRP A 465 -23.21 45.27 -8.50
CA TRP A 465 -23.41 44.07 -7.69
C TRP A 465 -24.55 43.20 -8.24
N LYS A 466 -25.70 43.80 -8.57
CA LYS A 466 -26.86 43.09 -9.12
C LYS A 466 -26.52 42.37 -10.43
N ASN A 467 -25.77 43.03 -11.30
CA ASN A 467 -25.38 42.47 -12.60
C ASN A 467 -24.09 41.62 -12.54
N GLY A 468 -23.56 41.33 -11.34
CA GLY A 468 -22.35 40.51 -11.17
C GLY A 468 -21.07 41.13 -11.76
N LYS A 469 -21.07 42.42 -12.12
CA LYS A 469 -19.93 43.14 -12.68
C LYS A 469 -18.89 43.53 -11.64
N ARG A 470 -19.27 43.57 -10.35
CA ARG A 470 -18.37 43.80 -9.22
C ARG A 470 -18.64 42.77 -8.13
N GLY A 471 -17.58 42.17 -7.59
CA GLY A 471 -17.70 41.21 -6.49
C GLY A 471 -18.19 41.88 -5.20
N LEU A 472 -19.06 41.19 -4.47
CA LEU A 472 -19.53 41.58 -3.13
C LEU A 472 -19.01 40.56 -2.12
N SER A 473 -18.29 41.02 -1.10
CA SER A 473 -17.79 40.14 -0.04
C SER A 473 -18.88 39.86 0.99
N GLN A 474 -18.82 38.70 1.65
CA GLN A 474 -19.80 38.29 2.67
C GLN A 474 -19.90 39.28 3.84
N GLY A 475 -18.78 39.79 4.34
CA GLY A 475 -18.77 40.78 5.43
C GLY A 475 -19.41 42.12 5.04
N LEU A 476 -19.22 42.55 3.79
CA LEU A 476 -19.88 43.76 3.29
C LEU A 476 -21.38 43.53 3.09
N ALA A 477 -21.78 42.38 2.55
CA ALA A 477 -23.19 42.02 2.37
C ALA A 477 -23.95 41.92 3.70
N GLN A 478 -23.32 41.34 4.74
CA GLN A 478 -23.89 41.24 6.08
C GLN A 478 -24.12 42.63 6.72
N SER A 479 -23.12 43.53 6.61
CA SER A 479 -23.26 44.91 7.09
C SER A 479 -24.38 45.66 6.36
N MET A 480 -24.50 45.48 5.04
CA MET A 480 -25.53 46.12 4.24
C MET A 480 -26.93 45.55 4.51
N LEU A 481 -27.08 44.24 4.69
CA LEU A 481 -28.36 43.63 5.09
C LEU A 481 -28.89 44.19 6.41
N THR A 482 -27.99 44.40 7.38
CA THR A 482 -28.35 44.99 8.67
C THR A 482 -28.89 46.40 8.50
N LYS A 483 -28.27 47.21 7.62
CA LYS A 483 -28.71 48.58 7.31
C LYS A 483 -30.02 48.68 6.54
N VAL A 484 -30.38 47.67 5.74
CA VAL A 484 -31.65 47.69 4.99
C VAL A 484 -32.81 47.19 5.85
N LYS A 485 -32.56 46.26 6.79
CA LYS A 485 -33.57 45.72 7.72
C LYS A 485 -33.91 46.67 8.87
N GLN A 486 -33.00 47.58 9.22
CA GLN A 486 -33.27 48.77 10.05
C GLN A 486 -33.97 49.84 9.19
#